data_AF-A0A8T0LPC1-F1
#
_entry.id   AF-A0A8T0LPC1-F1
#
_cell.length_a   1.000
_cell.length_b   1.000
_cell.length_c   1.000
_cell.angle_alpha   90.00
_cell.angle_beta   90.00
_cell.angle_gamma   90.00
#
_symmetry.space_group_name_H-M   'P 1'
#
loop_
_entity.id
_entity.type
_entity.pdbx_description
1 polymer ?
#
loop_
_entity_poly.entity_id
_entity_poly.type
_entity_poly.pdbx_seq_one_letter_code
_entity_poly.pdbx_strand_id
1 'polypeptide(L)'
;MDPPDVQYANVSERPSGGQWNLRDKRFVEGATLRNWGVVINANVGERDVQGFVRNMVDMGNKSGLTIEDGNPYIIYQNHYRGAQVEELMKIQCIVSKNVRSAKPQYCINVCLKFNMKLGGNNWVLCKPLPLVGKAPTIIIGADVEHPRSGTG
;
A
#
# COMPACT_ATOMS: atom_id res chain seq x y z
N MET A 1 -8.48 26.12 10.37
CA MET A 1 -8.50 25.02 11.35
C MET A 1 -7.15 24.37 11.32
N ASP A 2 -6.52 24.13 12.46
CA ASP A 2 -5.21 23.46 12.50
C ASP A 2 -5.36 21.98 12.13
N PRO A 3 -4.42 21.41 11.36
CA PRO A 3 -4.46 19.99 11.04
C PRO A 3 -4.27 19.16 12.32
N PRO A 4 -4.97 18.02 12.45
CA PRO A 4 -4.71 17.10 13.54
C PRO A 4 -3.35 16.42 13.35
N ASP A 5 -2.70 16.10 14.46
CA ASP A 5 -1.44 15.35 14.43
C ASP A 5 -1.73 13.87 14.14
N VAL A 6 -0.85 13.27 13.35
CA VAL A 6 -0.92 11.86 12.92
C VAL A 6 0.08 11.04 13.75
N GLN A 7 -0.37 9.95 14.35
CA GLN A 7 0.41 9.04 15.17
C GLN A 7 0.80 7.78 14.39
N TYR A 8 2.10 7.49 14.37
CA TYR A 8 2.69 6.22 13.96
C TYR A 8 3.18 5.46 15.19
N ALA A 9 3.59 4.19 15.03
CA ALA A 9 4.07 3.41 16.18
C ALA A 9 5.28 4.05 16.89
N ASN A 10 6.13 4.79 16.15
CA ASN A 10 7.36 5.36 16.68
C ASN A 10 7.40 6.89 16.76
N VAL A 11 6.49 7.61 16.10
CA VAL A 11 6.56 9.08 15.99
C VAL A 11 5.19 9.69 15.70
N SER A 12 4.96 10.90 16.22
CA SER A 12 3.82 11.74 15.81
C SER A 12 4.29 12.78 14.81
N GLU A 13 3.47 13.09 13.80
CA GLU A 13 3.79 14.05 12.75
C GLU A 13 2.66 15.07 12.62
N ARG A 14 3.00 16.35 12.60
CA ARG A 14 2.05 17.41 12.29
C ARG A 14 2.07 17.68 10.78
N PRO A 15 0.95 17.46 10.06
CA PRO A 15 0.88 17.80 8.65
C PRO A 15 1.14 19.29 8.41
N SER A 16 1.82 19.60 7.31
CA SER A 16 2.05 20.97 6.83
C SER A 16 1.58 21.09 5.39
N GLY A 17 0.78 22.11 5.08
CA GLY A 17 0.22 22.29 3.73
C GLY A 17 -0.64 21.10 3.25
N GLY A 18 -1.24 20.34 4.16
CA GLY A 18 -2.02 19.13 3.83
C GLY A 18 -1.17 17.89 3.50
N GLN A 19 0.13 17.92 3.78
CA GLN A 19 1.05 16.82 3.47
C GLN A 19 1.93 16.46 4.68
N TRP A 20 2.44 15.24 4.67
CA TRP A 20 3.47 14.76 5.59
C TRP A 20 4.30 13.66 4.92
N ASN A 21 5.46 13.33 5.50
CA ASN A 21 6.39 12.33 4.97
C ASN A 21 6.22 10.97 5.69
N LEU A 22 6.64 9.87 5.05
CA LEU A 22 6.69 8.51 5.58
C LEU A 22 8.09 8.05 5.99
N ARG A 23 9.10 8.92 5.82
CA ARG A 23 10.49 8.60 6.14
C ARG A 23 10.63 8.17 7.61
N ASP A 24 11.23 7.00 7.79
CA ASP A 24 11.55 6.40 9.09
C ASP A 24 10.34 6.20 10.02
N LYS A 25 9.15 6.05 9.45
CA LYS A 25 7.92 5.80 10.20
C LYS A 25 7.53 4.33 10.18
N ARG A 26 6.96 3.86 11.30
CA ARG A 26 6.46 2.49 11.47
C ARG A 26 4.95 2.48 11.63
N PHE A 27 4.29 1.52 11.00
CA PHE A 27 2.84 1.33 11.10
C PHE A 27 2.43 1.07 12.55
N VAL A 28 1.30 1.66 12.96
CA VAL A 28 0.73 1.46 14.32
C VAL A 28 0.46 -0.01 14.57
N GLU A 29 -0.11 -0.68 13.57
CA GLU A 29 -0.33 -2.12 13.57
C GLU A 29 0.15 -2.66 12.23
N GLY A 30 1.28 -3.35 12.26
CA GLY A 30 1.86 -4.00 11.10
C GLY A 30 1.24 -5.37 10.86
N ALA A 31 0.73 -5.60 9.66
CA ALA A 31 0.25 -6.91 9.25
C ALA A 31 1.39 -7.87 8.87
N THR A 32 1.06 -9.13 8.67
CA THR A 32 1.99 -10.16 8.18
C THR A 32 1.58 -10.61 6.78
N LEU A 33 2.50 -10.50 5.82
CA LEU A 33 2.38 -11.05 4.47
C LEU A 33 3.16 -12.36 4.38
N ARG A 34 2.43 -13.48 4.36
CA ARG A 34 3.01 -14.84 4.36
C ARG A 34 3.14 -15.40 2.95
N ASN A 35 2.03 -15.40 2.22
CA ASN A 35 1.92 -15.99 0.89
C ASN A 35 1.58 -14.90 -0.12
N TRP A 36 2.47 -14.63 -1.07
CA TRP A 36 2.25 -13.63 -2.10
C TRP A 36 3.02 -13.94 -3.37
N GLY A 37 2.58 -13.32 -4.46
CA GLY A 37 3.15 -13.48 -5.79
C GLY A 37 3.16 -12.17 -6.56
N VAL A 38 3.97 -12.11 -7.61
CA VAL A 38 4.04 -10.96 -8.52
C VAL A 38 3.69 -11.42 -9.92
N VAL A 39 2.61 -10.87 -10.47
CA VAL A 39 2.22 -11.09 -11.87
C VAL A 39 2.73 -9.93 -12.73
N ILE A 40 3.48 -10.24 -13.79
CA ILE A 40 4.13 -9.27 -14.67
C ILE A 40 3.44 -9.30 -16.04
N ASN A 41 2.67 -8.25 -16.29
CA ASN A 41 1.98 -7.95 -17.54
C ASN A 41 2.67 -6.78 -18.28
N ALA A 42 4.01 -6.76 -18.28
CA ALA A 42 4.79 -5.69 -18.90
C ALA A 42 6.17 -6.19 -19.34
N ASN A 43 6.73 -5.55 -20.37
CA ASN A 43 8.11 -5.80 -20.77
C ASN A 43 9.07 -5.14 -19.77
N VAL A 44 9.47 -5.88 -18.74
CA VAL A 44 10.41 -5.46 -17.69
C VAL A 44 11.42 -6.58 -17.46
N GLY A 45 12.70 -6.23 -17.37
CA GLY A 45 13.76 -7.22 -17.14
C GLY A 45 13.69 -7.82 -15.74
N GLU A 46 14.09 -9.08 -15.60
CA GLU A 46 14.09 -9.81 -14.34
C GLU A 46 14.90 -9.09 -13.24
N ARG A 47 16.04 -8.49 -13.59
CA ARG A 47 16.85 -7.70 -12.65
C ARG A 47 16.07 -6.56 -12.02
N ASP A 48 15.26 -5.84 -12.80
CA ASP A 48 14.46 -4.71 -12.31
C ASP A 48 13.34 -5.20 -11.39
N VAL A 49 12.70 -6.32 -11.74
CA VAL A 49 11.67 -6.98 -10.92
C VAL A 49 12.26 -7.40 -9.58
N GLN A 50 13.39 -8.10 -9.59
CA GLN A 50 14.07 -8.55 -8.38
C GLN A 50 14.57 -7.38 -7.54
N GLY A 51 15.04 -6.30 -8.17
CA GLY A 51 15.37 -5.05 -7.49
C GLY A 51 14.17 -4.42 -6.80
N PHE A 52 13.03 -4.37 -7.48
CA PHE A 52 11.78 -3.87 -6.93
C PHE A 52 11.27 -4.71 -5.75
N VAL A 53 11.24 -6.04 -5.89
CA VAL A 53 10.83 -6.97 -4.82
C VAL A 53 11.69 -6.76 -3.59
N ARG A 54 13.02 -6.73 -3.73
CA ARG A 54 13.93 -6.49 -2.59
C ARG A 54 13.65 -5.15 -1.91
N ASN A 55 13.52 -4.06 -2.67
CA ASN A 55 13.24 -2.75 -2.09
C ASN A 55 11.86 -2.71 -1.39
N MET A 56 10.87 -3.42 -1.92
CA MET A 56 9.57 -3.55 -1.26
C MET A 56 9.67 -4.33 0.05
N VAL A 57 10.36 -5.47 0.04
CA VAL A 57 10.59 -6.29 1.24
C VAL A 57 11.32 -5.48 2.32
N ASP A 58 12.38 -4.77 1.93
CA ASP A 58 13.15 -3.92 2.84
C ASP A 58 12.30 -2.80 3.44
N MET A 59 11.53 -2.10 2.60
CA MET A 59 10.66 -1.02 3.08
C MET A 59 9.49 -1.51 3.92
N GLY A 60 8.91 -2.67 3.57
CA GLY A 60 7.87 -3.33 4.35
C GLY A 60 8.36 -3.65 5.75
N ASN A 61 9.48 -4.39 5.85
CA ASN A 61 10.05 -4.77 7.13
C ASN A 61 10.47 -3.54 7.97
N LYS A 62 11.11 -2.52 7.35
CA LYS A 62 11.46 -1.27 8.04
C LYS A 62 10.25 -0.51 8.59
N SER A 63 9.12 -0.56 7.87
CA SER A 63 7.88 0.10 8.29
C SER A 63 7.02 -0.76 9.22
N GLY A 64 7.40 -2.01 9.49
CA GLY A 64 6.67 -2.90 10.39
C GLY A 64 5.65 -3.82 9.71
N LEU A 65 5.54 -3.81 8.38
CA LEU A 65 4.86 -4.88 7.65
C LEU A 65 5.80 -6.09 7.57
N THR A 66 5.47 -7.17 8.26
CA THR A 66 6.30 -8.38 8.27
C THR A 66 6.07 -9.16 6.97
N ILE A 67 7.09 -9.23 6.11
CA ILE A 67 7.05 -10.06 4.90
C ILE A 67 7.89 -11.30 5.17
N GLU A 68 7.24 -12.44 5.41
CA GLU A 68 7.91 -13.68 5.81
C GLU A 68 8.62 -14.35 4.64
N ASP A 69 7.99 -14.39 3.47
CA ASP A 69 8.61 -14.86 2.25
C ASP A 69 9.16 -13.66 1.45
N GLY A 70 10.47 -13.45 1.49
CA GLY A 70 11.14 -12.40 0.71
C GLY A 70 11.30 -12.73 -0.78
N ASN A 71 10.97 -13.95 -1.21
CA ASN A 71 11.14 -14.42 -2.57
C ASN A 71 9.80 -14.93 -3.14
N PRO A 72 8.87 -14.02 -3.45
CA PRO A 72 7.55 -14.37 -3.94
C PRO A 72 7.63 -15.13 -5.27
N TYR A 73 6.59 -15.93 -5.55
CA TYR A 73 6.45 -16.54 -6.86
C TYR A 73 6.19 -15.47 -7.92
N ILE A 74 7.03 -15.43 -8.96
CA ILE A 74 6.95 -14.44 -10.05
C ILE A 74 6.39 -15.13 -11.30
N ILE A 75 5.27 -14.61 -11.80
CA ILE A 75 4.60 -15.10 -12.99
C ILE A 75 4.71 -14.04 -14.09
N TYR A 76 5.32 -14.41 -15.21
CA TYR A 76 5.28 -13.60 -16.42
C TYR A 76 4.07 -14.02 -17.25
N GLN A 77 3.32 -13.05 -17.79
CA GLN A 77 2.12 -13.29 -18.59
C GLN A 77 2.38 -14.20 -19.82
N ASN A 78 3.65 -14.26 -20.27
CA ASN A 78 4.27 -15.34 -21.08
C ASN A 78 3.68 -16.74 -20.84
N HIS A 79 3.47 -17.07 -19.57
CA HIS A 79 3.31 -18.45 -19.10
C HIS A 79 1.87 -18.84 -18.79
N TYR A 80 0.94 -17.88 -18.62
CA TYR A 80 -0.45 -18.16 -18.25
C TYR A 80 -1.40 -17.11 -18.85
N ARG A 81 -2.24 -17.54 -19.79
CA ARG A 81 -3.22 -16.70 -20.52
C ARG A 81 -4.57 -16.51 -19.80
N GLY A 82 -4.68 -16.83 -18.51
CA GLY A 82 -5.97 -16.96 -17.82
C GLY A 82 -6.25 -15.92 -16.74
N ALA A 83 -7.39 -15.25 -16.84
CA ALA A 83 -7.99 -14.35 -15.84
C ALA A 83 -8.20 -14.95 -14.44
N GLN A 84 -8.05 -16.28 -14.29
CA GLN A 84 -8.28 -17.02 -13.05
C GLN A 84 -7.26 -16.72 -11.93
N VAL A 85 -6.03 -16.32 -12.27
CA VAL A 85 -5.01 -15.95 -11.26
C VAL A 85 -5.32 -14.59 -10.63
N GLU A 86 -5.92 -13.69 -11.41
CA GLU A 86 -6.23 -12.34 -10.97
C GLU A 86 -7.41 -12.32 -9.99
N GLU A 87 -8.43 -13.15 -10.22
CA GLU A 87 -9.67 -13.16 -9.43
C GLU A 87 -9.48 -13.67 -7.99
N LEU A 88 -8.45 -14.47 -7.73
CA LEU A 88 -8.20 -15.12 -6.43
C LEU A 88 -7.18 -14.40 -5.53
N MET A 89 -6.51 -13.35 -6.03
CA MET A 89 -5.50 -12.62 -5.26
C MET A 89 -6.02 -11.23 -4.82
N LYS A 90 -5.64 -10.79 -3.61
CA LYS A 90 -5.72 -9.37 -3.25
C LYS A 90 -4.70 -8.58 -4.08
N ILE A 91 -5.05 -8.22 -5.31
CA ILE A 91 -4.11 -7.62 -6.26
C ILE A 91 -3.75 -6.18 -5.89
N GLN A 92 -2.50 -5.81 -6.09
CA GLN A 92 -2.08 -4.41 -6.26
C GLN A 92 -1.39 -4.24 -7.61
N CYS A 93 -2.06 -3.54 -8.53
CA CYS A 93 -1.47 -3.23 -9.83
C CYS A 93 -0.38 -2.14 -9.67
N ILE A 94 0.73 -2.32 -10.36
CA ILE A 94 1.89 -1.42 -10.33
C ILE A 94 2.29 -1.13 -11.78
N VAL A 95 2.42 0.16 -12.11
CA VAL A 95 2.87 0.57 -13.45
C VAL A 95 4.36 0.27 -13.60
N SER A 96 4.73 -0.35 -14.72
CA SER A 96 6.09 -0.84 -15.02
C SER A 96 7.22 0.17 -14.79
N LYS A 97 6.98 1.46 -15.05
CA LYS A 97 7.97 2.54 -14.79
C LYS A 97 8.41 2.62 -13.32
N ASN A 98 7.52 2.28 -12.39
CA ASN A 98 7.81 2.32 -10.96
C ASN A 98 8.60 1.09 -10.51
N VAL A 99 8.44 -0.04 -11.21
CA VAL A 99 9.26 -1.25 -11.01
C VAL A 99 10.70 -0.95 -11.41
N ARG A 100 10.92 -0.36 -12.60
CA ARG A 100 12.27 -0.03 -13.10
C ARG A 100 13.04 0.94 -12.21
N SER A 101 12.37 1.93 -11.63
CA SER A 101 13.03 2.90 -10.74
C SER A 101 13.13 2.43 -9.28
N ALA A 102 12.25 1.51 -8.87
CA ALA A 102 12.20 0.90 -7.54
C ALA A 102 12.42 1.88 -6.37
N LYS A 103 11.91 3.11 -6.49
CA LYS A 103 12.20 4.17 -5.50
C LYS A 103 11.68 3.76 -4.12
N PRO A 104 12.46 3.94 -3.03
CA PRO A 104 12.01 3.58 -1.68
C PRO A 104 10.69 4.24 -1.30
N GLN A 105 10.49 5.51 -1.67
CA GLN A 105 9.23 6.24 -1.43
C GLN A 105 8.02 5.59 -2.14
N TYR A 106 8.22 5.01 -3.32
CA TYR A 106 7.15 4.30 -4.00
C TYR A 106 6.86 2.96 -3.32
N CYS A 107 7.91 2.24 -2.92
CA CYS A 107 7.79 0.96 -2.23
C CYS A 107 7.03 1.09 -0.90
N ILE A 108 7.33 2.12 -0.09
CA ILE A 108 6.55 2.37 1.15
C ILE A 108 5.10 2.73 0.86
N ASN A 109 4.81 3.47 -0.22
CA ASN A 109 3.43 3.77 -0.61
C ASN A 109 2.66 2.50 -1.02
N VAL A 110 3.33 1.50 -1.61
CA VAL A 110 2.75 0.18 -1.87
C VAL A 110 2.53 -0.58 -0.55
N CYS A 111 3.48 -0.53 0.37
CA CYS A 111 3.38 -1.18 1.69
C CYS A 111 2.20 -0.64 2.51
N LEU A 112 1.89 0.66 2.43
CA LEU A 112 0.69 1.25 3.06
C LEU A 112 -0.60 0.55 2.61
N LYS A 113 -0.68 0.20 1.32
CA LYS A 113 -1.85 -0.46 0.75
C LYS A 113 -1.92 -1.92 1.17
N PHE A 114 -0.78 -2.61 1.18
CA PHE A 114 -0.70 -3.99 1.66
C PHE A 114 -1.11 -4.09 3.11
N ASN A 115 -0.57 -3.22 3.97
CA ASN A 115 -0.88 -3.23 5.39
C ASN A 115 -2.39 -3.14 5.63
N MET A 116 -3.07 -2.15 5.02
CA MET A 116 -4.52 -2.01 5.16
C MET A 116 -5.31 -3.19 4.58
N LYS A 117 -4.89 -3.74 3.42
CA LYS A 117 -5.55 -4.92 2.81
C LYS A 117 -5.43 -6.18 3.66
N LEU A 118 -4.41 -6.27 4.50
CA LEU A 118 -4.16 -7.39 5.40
C LEU A 118 -4.70 -7.14 6.82
N GLY A 119 -5.44 -6.05 7.03
CA GLY A 119 -6.05 -5.72 8.32
C GLY A 119 -5.17 -4.90 9.26
N GLY A 120 -3.96 -4.52 8.84
CA GLY A 120 -3.10 -3.64 9.60
C GLY A 120 -3.55 -2.18 9.56
N ASN A 121 -3.00 -1.38 10.48
CA ASN A 121 -3.29 0.03 10.64
C ASN A 121 -2.00 0.87 10.47
N ASN A 122 -1.99 1.76 9.49
CA ASN A 122 -0.80 2.56 9.17
C ASN A 122 -0.53 3.65 10.19
N TRP A 123 -1.58 4.38 10.57
CA TRP A 123 -1.51 5.52 11.48
C TRP A 123 -2.88 5.83 12.08
N VAL A 124 -2.90 6.52 13.22
CA VAL A 124 -4.11 7.00 13.87
C VAL A 124 -4.02 8.50 14.14
N LEU A 125 -5.13 9.14 14.50
CA LEU A 125 -5.08 10.52 14.96
C LEU A 125 -4.60 10.57 16.42
N CYS A 126 -3.71 11.50 16.75
CA CYS A 126 -3.24 11.68 18.14
C CYS A 126 -4.37 12.08 19.09
N LYS A 127 -5.40 12.75 18.57
CA LYS A 127 -6.57 13.21 19.33
C LYS A 127 -7.83 12.83 18.57
N PRO A 128 -8.91 12.44 19.28
CA PRO A 128 -10.21 12.20 18.65
C PRO A 128 -10.70 13.46 17.92
N LEU A 129 -11.35 13.27 16.78
CA LEU A 129 -11.96 14.39 16.07
C LEU A 129 -13.10 14.99 16.90
N PRO A 130 -13.26 16.32 16.89
CA PRO A 130 -14.46 16.96 17.42
C PRO A 130 -15.72 16.31 16.83
N LEU A 131 -16.74 16.08 17.66
CA LEU A 131 -18.02 15.43 17.32
C LEU A 131 -17.96 13.90 17.16
N VAL A 132 -16.99 13.36 16.43
CA VAL A 132 -16.88 11.89 16.21
C VAL A 132 -16.39 11.17 17.45
N GLY A 133 -15.49 11.78 18.23
CA GLY A 133 -14.86 11.14 19.39
C GLY A 133 -15.67 11.13 20.68
N LYS A 134 -16.86 11.76 20.71
CA LYS A 134 -17.63 11.97 21.96
C LYS A 134 -18.50 10.79 22.35
N ALA A 135 -18.92 9.97 21.39
CA ALA A 135 -19.74 8.79 21.57
C ALA A 135 -19.47 7.82 20.41
N PRO A 136 -19.77 6.51 20.55
CA PRO A 136 -19.67 5.57 19.43
C PRO A 136 -20.40 6.10 18.19
N THR A 137 -19.64 6.40 17.14
CA THR A 137 -20.13 7.08 15.94
C THR A 137 -19.73 6.28 14.72
N ILE A 138 -20.67 6.07 13.79
CA ILE A 138 -20.42 5.44 12.49
C ILE A 138 -20.22 6.55 11.45
N ILE A 139 -19.15 6.45 10.64
CA ILE A 139 -18.91 7.31 9.49
C ILE A 139 -19.23 6.50 8.23
N ILE A 140 -20.13 7.02 7.39
CA ILE A 140 -20.50 6.41 6.10
C ILE A 140 -20.09 7.37 4.98
N GLY A 141 -19.30 6.88 4.03
CA GLY A 141 -19.05 7.56 2.76
C GLY A 141 -19.94 6.97 1.67
N ALA A 142 -20.57 7.83 0.88
CA ALA A 142 -21.35 7.45 -0.30
C ALA A 142 -20.87 8.27 -1.50
N ASP A 143 -20.71 7.62 -2.64
CA ASP A 143 -20.28 8.24 -3.90
C ASP A 143 -21.14 7.69 -5.05
N VAL A 144 -21.38 8.51 -6.08
CA VAL A 144 -22.16 8.13 -7.27
C VAL A 144 -21.33 8.46 -8.50
N GLU A 145 -20.93 7.42 -9.23
CA GLU A 145 -20.23 7.58 -10.51
C GLU A 145 -21.20 7.26 -11.65
N HIS A 146 -21.42 8.24 -12.54
CA HIS A 146 -22.16 8.03 -13.78
C HIS A 146 -21.20 7.65 -14.91
N PRO A 147 -21.56 6.72 -15.81
CA PRO A 147 -20.74 6.40 -16.96
C PRO A 147 -20.51 7.67 -17.79
N ARG A 148 -19.27 7.87 -18.25
CA ARG A 148 -18.96 8.94 -19.19
C ARG A 148 -19.72 8.70 -20.50
N SER A 149 -20.50 9.67 -20.94
CA SER A 149 -21.20 9.62 -22.21
C SER A 149 -20.19 9.58 -23.38
N GLY A 150 -20.24 8.51 -24.18
CA GLY A 150 -19.55 8.41 -25.47
C GLY A 150 -18.19 7.71 -25.45
N THR A 151 -18.18 6.38 -25.47
CA THR A 151 -17.18 5.58 -26.20
C THR A 151 -17.90 4.34 -26.75
N GLY A 152 -18.58 4.57 -27.88
CA GLY A 152 -18.92 3.52 -28.85
C GLY A 152 -17.94 3.59 -30.01
#